data_AF-A0A444WVH7-F1
#
_entry.id   AF-A0A444WVH7-F1
#
_cell.length_a   1.000
_cell.length_b   1.000
_cell.length_c   1.000
_cell.angle_alpha   90.00
_cell.angle_beta   90.00
_cell.angle_gamma   90.00
#
_symmetry.space_group_name_H-M   'P 1'
#
loop_
_entity.id
_entity.type
_entity.pdbx_description
1 polymer ?
#
loop_
_entity_poly.entity_id
_entity_poly.type
_entity_poly.pdbx_seq_one_letter_code
_entity_poly.pdbx_strand_id
1 'polypeptide(L)'
;MADSMLRVEHIAGKGRGLVASQALKAGQIILTEPPLILYSSSPLSSSSSYCDHCFRTLLPTTLLSCPSCLNHHFCSNKCLSTSLNSSHSSTICQALLSLQHSPLLQQHHQVQARFVVALHNLAVSEINTLLSLHGTPDDSILQDANFLHDLISPLFPNKKLSVDLVAQALAKDRINSFCLMEPYNPNGPQRSIKAYGIYPKATMFNHDCVPNACRFDYMDTTYTNTNTNDIVIRLIKDVDEGEEICISYFRIGRDYATRKKILMEDYGFVCGCERCKVEASWSNNDEIDDDHDHVPHVRFLKKYVCNIKNCGGTLAPLPPKHDAPFNNNVLECNFCGNFKIDDDDVI
;
A
#
# COMPACT_ATOMS: atom_id res chain seq x y z
N MET A 1 21.22 -19.17 6.23
CA MET A 1 20.02 -18.33 5.94
C MET A 1 20.51 -16.90 5.99
N ALA A 2 20.31 -16.11 4.92
CA ALA A 2 20.74 -14.72 4.94
C ALA A 2 20.03 -14.01 6.10
N ASP A 3 20.80 -13.34 6.95
CA ASP A 3 20.27 -12.60 8.08
C ASP A 3 19.35 -11.50 7.55
N SER A 4 18.07 -11.53 7.93
CA SER A 4 17.12 -10.55 7.42
C SER A 4 17.37 -9.25 8.16
N MET A 5 17.44 -8.12 7.45
CA MET A 5 17.60 -6.77 8.03
C MET A 5 16.49 -6.38 9.03
N LEU A 6 15.41 -7.16 9.06
CA LEU A 6 14.19 -6.91 9.82
C LEU A 6 13.81 -8.14 10.64
N ARG A 7 13.32 -7.89 11.85
CA ARG A 7 12.78 -8.91 12.75
C ARG A 7 11.39 -8.49 13.21
N VAL A 8 10.47 -9.44 13.29
CA VAL A 8 9.15 -9.21 13.90
C VAL A 8 9.27 -9.34 15.41
N GLU A 9 8.81 -8.34 16.15
CA GLU A 9 8.74 -8.36 17.61
C GLU A 9 7.36 -7.92 18.11
N HIS A 10 7.08 -8.19 19.39
CA HIS A 10 5.91 -7.66 20.07
C HIS A 10 6.24 -6.32 20.71
N ILE A 11 5.66 -5.24 20.18
CA ILE A 11 5.81 -3.87 20.64
C ILE A 11 4.69 -3.55 21.64
N ALA A 12 5.08 -3.09 22.82
CA ALA A 12 4.15 -2.75 23.90
C ALA A 12 3.09 -1.74 23.42
N GLY A 13 1.81 -2.10 23.55
CA GLY A 13 0.69 -1.25 23.14
C GLY A 13 0.44 -1.14 21.63
N LYS A 14 1.28 -1.75 20.77
CA LYS A 14 1.11 -1.75 19.30
C LYS A 14 0.93 -3.15 18.69
N GLY A 15 1.12 -4.22 19.48
CA GLY A 15 1.02 -5.59 18.99
C GLY A 15 2.30 -6.00 18.27
N ARG A 16 2.20 -6.63 17.10
CA ARG A 16 3.40 -6.99 16.31
C ARG A 16 3.95 -5.77 15.58
N GLY A 17 5.27 -5.65 15.50
CA GLY A 17 5.97 -4.61 14.76
C GLY A 17 7.26 -5.14 14.16
N LEU A 18 7.86 -4.37 13.24
CA LEU A 18 9.18 -4.66 12.69
C LEU A 18 10.24 -3.82 13.39
N VAL A 19 11.33 -4.46 13.80
CA VAL A 19 12.52 -3.80 14.34
C VAL A 19 13.73 -4.07 13.44
N ALA A 20 14.71 -3.17 13.47
CA ALA A 20 15.97 -3.38 12.80
C ALA A 20 16.76 -4.51 13.49
N SER A 21 17.27 -5.47 12.72
CA SER A 21 18.13 -6.54 13.25
C SER A 21 19.61 -6.17 13.31
N GLN A 22 19.97 -5.01 12.74
CA GLN A 22 21.30 -4.43 12.69
C GLN A 22 21.15 -2.92 12.48
N ALA A 23 22.24 -2.14 12.59
CA ALA A 23 22.21 -0.73 12.22
C ALA A 23 21.95 -0.55 10.70
N LEU A 24 21.06 0.36 10.34
CA LEU A 24 20.64 0.62 8.96
C LEU A 24 20.78 2.11 8.63
N LYS A 25 21.07 2.41 7.36
CA LYS A 25 21.35 3.77 6.90
C LYS A 25 20.17 4.41 6.18
N ALA A 26 20.06 5.72 6.31
CA ALA A 26 19.07 6.51 5.58
C ALA A 26 19.13 6.20 4.08
N GLY A 27 17.98 6.18 3.41
CA GLY A 27 17.85 5.83 1.99
C GLY A 27 17.94 4.35 1.65
N GLN A 28 18.47 3.51 2.54
CA GLN A 28 18.57 2.06 2.33
C GLN A 28 17.20 1.43 2.07
N ILE A 29 17.13 0.54 1.06
CA ILE A 29 15.97 -0.30 0.80
C ILE A 29 16.00 -1.47 1.79
N ILE A 30 15.02 -1.51 2.68
CA ILE A 30 14.94 -2.51 3.76
C ILE A 30 13.94 -3.63 3.47
N LEU A 31 13.01 -3.40 2.55
CA LEU A 31 12.06 -4.41 2.09
C LEU A 31 11.70 -4.15 0.62
N THR A 32 11.78 -5.21 -0.18
CA THR A 32 11.10 -5.33 -1.48
C THR A 32 10.27 -6.60 -1.42
N GLU A 33 8.95 -6.50 -1.60
CA GLU A 33 8.03 -7.62 -1.43
C GLU A 33 6.96 -7.64 -2.54
N PRO A 34 6.75 -8.77 -3.24
CA PRO A 34 5.64 -8.92 -4.16
C PRO A 34 4.30 -9.06 -3.40
N PRO A 35 3.16 -8.70 -4.01
CA PRO A 35 1.87 -8.82 -3.36
C PRO A 35 1.49 -10.29 -3.16
N LEU A 36 0.93 -10.61 -1.99
CA LEU A 36 0.26 -11.90 -1.74
C LEU A 36 -1.02 -12.01 -2.57
N ILE A 37 -1.78 -10.92 -2.62
CA ILE A 37 -3.02 -10.79 -3.38
C ILE A 37 -3.09 -9.37 -3.93
N LEU A 38 -3.59 -9.24 -5.16
CA LEU A 38 -3.68 -7.98 -5.88
C LEU A 38 -5.01 -7.95 -6.66
N TYR A 39 -5.75 -6.85 -6.56
CA TYR A 39 -7.05 -6.71 -7.22
C TYR A 39 -7.37 -5.26 -7.56
N SER A 40 -8.15 -5.06 -8.64
CA SER A 40 -8.50 -3.74 -9.15
C SER A 40 -9.43 -2.99 -8.21
N SER A 41 -9.20 -1.68 -8.05
CA SER A 41 -10.13 -0.77 -7.37
C SER A 41 -11.29 -0.35 -8.28
N SER A 42 -11.20 -0.66 -9.58
CA SER A 42 -12.18 -0.21 -10.56
C SER A 42 -13.42 -1.12 -10.56
N PRO A 43 -14.62 -0.58 -10.80
CA PRO A 43 -15.84 -1.36 -11.01
C PRO A 43 -15.67 -2.52 -12.01
N LEU A 44 -16.55 -3.53 -11.95
CA LEU A 44 -16.49 -4.68 -12.87
C LEU A 44 -16.79 -4.30 -14.33
N SER A 45 -17.54 -3.23 -14.54
CA SER A 45 -17.98 -2.75 -15.86
C SER A 45 -17.11 -1.66 -16.47
N SER A 46 -16.13 -1.13 -15.74
CA SER A 46 -15.27 -0.04 -16.24
C SER A 46 -14.11 -0.58 -17.08
N SER A 47 -13.85 0.05 -18.22
CA SER A 47 -12.59 -0.17 -18.94
C SER A 47 -11.43 0.40 -18.12
N SER A 48 -10.44 -0.43 -17.85
CA SER A 48 -9.21 -0.04 -17.16
C SER A 48 -8.22 0.53 -18.17
N SER A 49 -7.61 1.68 -17.86
CA SER A 49 -6.43 2.18 -18.59
C SER A 49 -5.13 1.56 -18.09
N TYR A 50 -5.22 0.47 -17.31
CA TYR A 50 -4.11 -0.19 -16.63
C TYR A 50 -4.03 -1.66 -17.01
N CYS A 51 -2.82 -2.20 -16.98
CA CYS A 51 -2.61 -3.62 -17.17
C CYS A 51 -3.31 -4.42 -16.06
N ASP A 52 -4.14 -5.39 -16.41
CA ASP A 52 -4.88 -6.25 -15.48
C ASP A 52 -4.02 -7.29 -14.74
N HIS A 53 -2.71 -7.22 -14.89
CA HIS A 53 -1.76 -8.02 -14.12
C HIS A 53 -0.89 -7.15 -13.21
N CYS A 54 -0.28 -6.12 -13.78
CA CYS A 54 0.74 -5.33 -13.10
C CYS A 54 0.34 -3.88 -12.79
N PHE A 55 -0.88 -3.46 -13.17
CA PHE A 55 -1.49 -2.13 -12.95
C PHE A 55 -0.71 -0.90 -13.47
N ARG A 56 0.35 -1.13 -14.24
CA ARG A 56 1.01 -0.10 -15.04
C ARG A 56 0.03 0.51 -16.04
N THR A 57 0.13 1.82 -16.24
CA THR A 57 -0.61 2.55 -17.27
C THR A 57 -0.34 1.97 -18.66
N LEU A 58 -1.40 1.60 -19.37
CA LEU A 58 -1.32 1.08 -20.72
C LEU A 58 -1.17 2.24 -21.71
N LEU A 59 -0.23 2.09 -22.64
CA LEU A 59 -0.10 2.98 -23.78
C LEU A 59 -0.93 2.42 -24.95
N PRO A 60 -1.57 3.26 -25.78
CA PRO A 60 -2.45 2.81 -26.86
C PRO A 60 -1.80 1.84 -27.87
N THR A 61 -0.47 1.85 -27.97
CA THR A 61 0.30 1.06 -28.93
C THR A 61 0.71 -0.33 -28.43
N THR A 62 0.50 -0.66 -27.16
CA THR A 62 0.97 -1.92 -26.53
C THR A 62 -0.16 -2.63 -25.77
N LEU A 63 -1.22 -3.01 -26.49
CA LEU A 63 -2.41 -3.62 -25.89
C LEU A 63 -2.57 -5.08 -26.34
N LEU A 64 -2.42 -6.01 -25.41
CA LEU A 64 -2.83 -7.40 -25.59
C LEU A 64 -4.12 -7.63 -24.80
N SER A 65 -5.15 -8.20 -25.42
CA SER A 65 -6.41 -8.52 -24.73
C SER A 65 -6.48 -10.00 -24.34
N CYS A 66 -7.20 -10.28 -23.26
CA CYS A 66 -7.56 -11.65 -22.89
C CYS A 66 -8.37 -12.29 -24.05
N PRO A 67 -7.97 -13.48 -24.55
CA PRO A 67 -8.64 -14.10 -25.71
C PRO A 67 -10.07 -14.55 -25.42
N SER A 68 -10.45 -14.69 -24.15
CA SER A 68 -11.77 -15.18 -23.75
C SER A 68 -12.78 -14.07 -23.49
N CYS A 69 -12.40 -13.01 -22.77
CA CYS A 69 -13.34 -11.94 -22.40
C CYS A 69 -13.20 -10.66 -23.21
N LEU A 70 -12.04 -10.43 -23.85
CA LEU A 70 -11.68 -9.16 -24.51
C LEU A 70 -11.73 -7.90 -23.63
N ASN A 71 -12.23 -7.98 -22.39
CA ASN A 71 -12.38 -6.87 -21.44
C ASN A 71 -11.10 -6.56 -20.66
N HIS A 72 -10.21 -7.55 -20.47
CA HIS A 72 -8.97 -7.39 -19.72
C HIS A 72 -7.77 -7.25 -20.66
N HIS A 73 -6.84 -6.39 -20.28
CA HIS A 73 -5.75 -5.90 -21.11
C HIS A 73 -4.39 -6.01 -20.41
N PHE A 74 -3.35 -6.26 -21.20
CA PHE A 74 -2.00 -6.53 -20.70
C PHE A 74 -0.96 -5.74 -21.50
N CYS A 75 0.05 -5.23 -20.78
CA CYS A 75 1.12 -4.42 -21.36
C CYS A 75 2.18 -5.26 -22.11
N SER A 76 2.20 -6.59 -21.90
CA SER A 76 3.19 -7.50 -22.47
C SER A 76 2.71 -8.95 -22.50
N ASN A 77 3.32 -9.76 -23.37
CA ASN A 77 3.05 -11.21 -23.40
C ASN A 77 3.36 -11.88 -22.06
N LYS A 78 4.36 -11.40 -21.31
CA LYS A 78 4.66 -11.89 -19.95
C LYS A 78 3.48 -11.65 -19.01
N CYS A 79 2.91 -10.44 -18.99
CA CYS A 79 1.77 -10.12 -18.15
C CYS A 79 0.53 -10.94 -18.54
N LEU A 80 0.26 -11.09 -19.84
CA LEU A 80 -0.84 -11.93 -20.33
C LEU A 80 -0.65 -13.39 -19.89
N SER A 81 0.50 -14.00 -20.20
CA SER A 81 0.74 -15.42 -19.90
C SER A 81 0.77 -15.70 -18.39
N THR A 82 1.35 -14.80 -17.59
CA THR A 82 1.38 -14.94 -16.13
C THR A 82 -0.03 -14.83 -15.57
N SER A 83 -0.81 -13.84 -16.02
CA SER A 83 -2.19 -13.63 -15.53
C SER A 83 -3.12 -14.79 -15.89
N LEU A 84 -3.03 -15.34 -17.11
CA LEU A 84 -3.85 -16.50 -17.53
C LEU A 84 -3.59 -17.77 -16.70
N ASN A 85 -2.44 -17.86 -16.03
CA ASN A 85 -2.11 -18.97 -15.13
C ASN A 85 -2.27 -18.61 -13.64
N SER A 86 -2.70 -17.39 -13.32
CA SER A 86 -2.86 -16.90 -11.95
C SER A 86 -4.09 -15.99 -11.84
N SER A 87 -3.89 -14.67 -11.72
CA SER A 87 -4.89 -13.63 -11.45
C SER A 87 -6.08 -13.57 -12.41
N HIS A 88 -5.98 -14.17 -13.59
CA HIS A 88 -7.01 -14.18 -14.63
C HIS A 88 -7.09 -15.52 -15.36
N SER A 89 -7.04 -16.63 -14.61
CA SER A 89 -7.33 -17.96 -15.14
C SER A 89 -8.72 -18.05 -15.78
N SER A 90 -8.96 -19.08 -16.61
CA SER A 90 -10.26 -19.26 -17.30
C SER A 90 -11.46 -19.17 -16.34
N THR A 91 -11.38 -19.83 -15.18
CA THR A 91 -12.43 -19.80 -14.16
C THR A 91 -12.63 -18.40 -13.56
N ILE A 92 -11.53 -17.69 -13.25
CA ILE A 92 -11.60 -16.33 -12.71
C ILE A 92 -12.18 -15.36 -13.73
N CYS A 93 -11.73 -15.47 -14.99
CA CYS A 93 -12.22 -14.68 -16.10
C CYS A 93 -13.74 -14.84 -16.28
N GLN A 94 -14.22 -16.09 -16.30
CA GLN A 94 -15.65 -16.40 -16.37
C GLN A 94 -16.42 -15.87 -15.16
N ALA A 95 -15.90 -16.05 -13.94
CA ALA A 95 -16.54 -15.55 -12.73
C ALA A 95 -16.70 -14.03 -12.75
N LEU A 96 -15.64 -13.29 -13.11
CA LEU A 96 -15.69 -11.83 -13.23
C LEU A 96 -16.70 -11.38 -14.30
N LEU A 97 -16.76 -12.07 -15.45
CA LEU A 97 -17.77 -11.82 -16.48
C LEU A 97 -19.20 -12.09 -15.97
N SER A 98 -19.43 -13.17 -15.25
CA SER A 98 -20.74 -13.47 -14.67
C SER A 98 -21.16 -12.40 -13.64
N LEU A 99 -20.24 -11.96 -12.80
CA LEU A 99 -20.49 -10.91 -11.80
C LEU A 99 -20.76 -9.55 -12.45
N GLN A 100 -20.07 -9.21 -13.54
CA GLN A 100 -20.30 -7.97 -14.29
C GLN A 100 -21.75 -7.83 -14.78
N HIS A 101 -22.41 -8.95 -15.08
CA HIS A 101 -23.79 -8.97 -15.57
C HIS A 101 -24.81 -9.30 -14.46
N SER A 102 -24.38 -9.46 -13.20
CA SER A 102 -25.28 -9.80 -12.11
C SER A 102 -26.07 -8.57 -11.65
N PRO A 103 -27.41 -8.58 -11.70
CA PRO A 103 -28.23 -7.48 -11.20
C PRO A 103 -28.21 -7.36 -9.67
N LEU A 104 -27.76 -8.42 -8.97
CA LEU A 104 -27.69 -8.45 -7.52
C LEU A 104 -26.49 -7.67 -6.99
N LEU A 105 -25.41 -7.58 -7.76
CA LEU A 105 -24.15 -7.00 -7.29
C LEU A 105 -24.21 -5.46 -7.31
N GLN A 106 -24.37 -4.88 -6.13
CA GLN A 106 -24.43 -3.42 -5.96
C GLN A 106 -23.06 -2.78 -6.14
N GLN A 107 -23.05 -1.48 -6.51
CA GLN A 107 -21.83 -0.73 -6.78
C GLN A 107 -20.83 -0.76 -5.60
N HIS A 108 -21.32 -0.66 -4.37
CA HIS A 108 -20.48 -0.64 -3.17
C HIS A 108 -19.82 -1.98 -2.84
N HIS A 109 -20.26 -3.09 -3.44
CA HIS A 109 -19.71 -4.44 -3.24
C HIS A 109 -18.76 -4.89 -4.34
N GLN A 110 -18.65 -4.15 -5.45
CA GLN A 110 -17.92 -4.63 -6.64
C GLN A 110 -16.43 -4.84 -6.38
N VAL A 111 -15.81 -3.97 -5.58
CA VAL A 111 -14.39 -4.07 -5.25
C VAL A 111 -14.15 -5.27 -4.33
N GLN A 112 -14.99 -5.46 -3.31
CA GLN A 112 -14.94 -6.61 -2.39
C GLN A 112 -15.23 -7.92 -3.14
N ALA A 113 -16.14 -7.92 -4.12
CA ALA A 113 -16.35 -9.06 -4.99
C ALA A 113 -15.10 -9.43 -5.79
N ARG A 114 -14.35 -8.45 -6.32
CA ARG A 114 -13.05 -8.70 -6.97
C ARG A 114 -12.04 -9.31 -6.00
N PHE A 115 -11.97 -8.81 -4.77
CA PHE A 115 -11.12 -9.39 -3.73
C PHE A 115 -11.50 -10.86 -3.43
N VAL A 116 -12.78 -11.15 -3.21
CA VAL A 116 -13.25 -12.52 -2.93
C VAL A 116 -13.01 -13.46 -4.12
N VAL A 117 -13.18 -12.98 -5.35
CA VAL A 117 -12.78 -13.75 -6.55
C VAL A 117 -11.28 -14.01 -6.54
N ALA A 118 -10.45 -13.01 -6.25
CA ALA A 118 -9.00 -13.16 -6.20
C ALA A 118 -8.53 -14.17 -5.11
N LEU A 119 -9.25 -14.32 -3.98
CA LEU A 119 -8.97 -15.34 -2.98
C LEU A 119 -8.98 -16.77 -3.56
N HIS A 120 -9.80 -17.03 -4.58
CA HIS A 120 -9.89 -18.35 -5.20
C HIS A 120 -8.60 -18.75 -5.94
N ASN A 121 -7.70 -17.80 -6.23
CA ASN A 121 -6.39 -18.09 -6.80
C ASN A 121 -5.32 -18.45 -5.77
N LEU A 122 -5.53 -18.13 -4.48
CA LEU A 122 -4.50 -18.34 -3.45
C LEU A 122 -4.36 -19.82 -3.10
N ALA A 123 -3.13 -20.31 -3.00
CA ALA A 123 -2.82 -21.61 -2.42
C ALA A 123 -3.20 -21.65 -0.91
N VAL A 124 -3.34 -22.85 -0.35
CA VAL A 124 -3.70 -23.02 1.08
C VAL A 124 -2.70 -22.31 2.00
N SER A 125 -1.40 -22.36 1.68
CA SER A 125 -0.34 -21.66 2.43
C SER A 125 -0.46 -20.14 2.36
N GLU A 126 -0.92 -19.60 1.23
CA GLU A 126 -1.13 -18.16 1.02
C GLU A 126 -2.37 -17.69 1.78
N ILE A 127 -3.45 -18.47 1.78
CA ILE A 127 -4.63 -18.24 2.61
C ILE A 127 -4.24 -18.23 4.10
N ASN A 128 -3.44 -19.20 4.55
CA ASN A 128 -2.99 -19.24 5.95
C ASN A 128 -2.14 -18.01 6.31
N THR A 129 -1.28 -17.56 5.40
CA THR A 129 -0.52 -16.30 5.56
C THR A 129 -1.47 -15.11 5.70
N LEU A 130 -2.47 -14.97 4.83
CA LEU A 130 -3.48 -13.91 4.91
C LEU A 130 -4.23 -13.95 6.25
N LEU A 131 -4.73 -15.13 6.66
CA LEU A 131 -5.51 -15.30 7.88
C LEU A 131 -4.69 -15.02 9.16
N SER A 132 -3.35 -15.11 9.08
CA SER A 132 -2.45 -14.77 10.19
C SER A 132 -2.29 -13.26 10.43
N LEU A 133 -2.77 -12.41 9.51
CA LEU A 133 -2.73 -10.96 9.64
C LEU A 133 -3.73 -10.46 10.69
N HIS A 134 -3.54 -9.22 11.16
CA HIS A 134 -4.46 -8.60 12.11
C HIS A 134 -5.83 -8.35 11.47
N GLY A 135 -6.89 -8.28 12.28
CA GLY A 135 -8.24 -7.93 11.84
C GLY A 135 -9.27 -8.99 12.20
N THR A 136 -10.43 -8.56 12.67
CA THR A 136 -11.53 -9.43 13.05
C THR A 136 -12.82 -8.94 12.38
N PRO A 137 -13.67 -9.84 11.88
CA PRO A 137 -14.96 -9.44 11.31
C PRO A 137 -15.83 -8.73 12.34
N ASP A 138 -16.48 -7.65 11.93
CA ASP A 138 -17.62 -7.06 12.64
C ASP A 138 -18.92 -7.40 11.90
N ASP A 139 -20.06 -6.96 12.43
CA ASP A 139 -21.38 -7.27 11.87
C ASP A 139 -21.54 -6.82 10.40
N SER A 140 -20.93 -5.69 10.03
CA SER A 140 -20.95 -5.20 8.66
C SER A 140 -20.18 -6.14 7.73
N ILE A 141 -18.98 -6.57 8.14
CA ILE A 141 -18.19 -7.54 7.37
C ILE A 141 -18.92 -8.88 7.27
N LEU A 142 -19.54 -9.35 8.35
CA LEU A 142 -20.29 -10.60 8.35
C LEU A 142 -21.45 -10.54 7.35
N GLN A 143 -22.18 -9.43 7.28
CA GLN A 143 -23.25 -9.22 6.31
C GLN A 143 -22.73 -9.25 4.87
N ASP A 144 -21.66 -8.50 4.59
CA ASP A 144 -21.03 -8.46 3.27
C ASP A 144 -20.49 -9.84 2.86
N ALA A 145 -19.88 -10.56 3.80
CA ALA A 145 -19.33 -11.89 3.56
C ALA A 145 -20.42 -12.91 3.19
N ASN A 146 -21.56 -12.92 3.89
CA ASN A 146 -22.68 -13.78 3.55
C ASN A 146 -23.20 -13.49 2.13
N PHE A 147 -23.44 -12.20 1.83
CA PHE A 147 -23.93 -11.78 0.52
C PHE A 147 -22.97 -12.17 -0.62
N LEU A 148 -21.68 -11.83 -0.47
CA LEU A 148 -20.66 -12.12 -1.47
C LEU A 148 -20.41 -13.63 -1.62
N HIS A 149 -20.40 -14.38 -0.51
CA HIS A 149 -20.25 -15.82 -0.54
C HIS A 149 -21.38 -16.49 -1.34
N ASP A 150 -22.64 -16.14 -1.07
CA ASP A 150 -23.79 -16.74 -1.75
C ASP A 150 -23.80 -16.45 -3.25
N LEU A 151 -23.34 -15.27 -3.63
CA LEU A 151 -23.23 -14.87 -5.04
C LEU A 151 -22.05 -15.53 -5.76
N ILE A 152 -20.89 -15.67 -5.08
CA ILE A 152 -19.62 -16.05 -5.74
C ILE A 152 -19.33 -17.55 -5.63
N SER A 153 -19.65 -18.20 -4.51
CA SER A 153 -19.35 -19.62 -4.26
C SER A 153 -19.85 -20.58 -5.36
N PRO A 154 -21.05 -20.37 -5.96
CA PRO A 154 -21.52 -21.18 -7.09
C PRO A 154 -20.64 -21.10 -8.36
N LEU A 155 -19.87 -20.02 -8.53
CA LEU A 155 -18.97 -19.81 -9.67
C LEU A 155 -17.67 -20.63 -9.57
N PHE A 156 -17.38 -21.22 -8.39
CA PHE A 156 -16.16 -21.98 -8.11
C PHE A 156 -16.46 -23.39 -7.56
N PRO A 157 -17.08 -24.28 -8.36
CA PRO A 157 -17.55 -25.59 -7.88
C PRO A 157 -16.43 -26.50 -7.33
N ASN A 158 -15.20 -26.35 -7.84
CA ASN A 158 -14.06 -27.20 -7.50
C ASN A 158 -13.22 -26.69 -6.32
N LYS A 159 -13.45 -25.47 -5.85
CA LYS A 159 -12.69 -24.84 -4.76
C LYS A 159 -13.58 -23.86 -4.01
N LYS A 160 -14.43 -24.39 -3.14
CA LYS A 160 -15.35 -23.58 -2.34
C LYS A 160 -14.64 -23.02 -1.12
N LEU A 161 -14.71 -21.71 -0.95
CA LEU A 161 -14.35 -21.03 0.29
C LEU A 161 -15.56 -21.06 1.23
N SER A 162 -15.34 -21.22 2.53
CA SER A 162 -16.42 -21.06 3.53
C SER A 162 -16.75 -19.60 3.73
N VAL A 163 -18.00 -19.31 4.15
CA VAL A 163 -18.41 -17.95 4.51
C VAL A 163 -17.56 -17.36 5.63
N ASP A 164 -17.15 -18.17 6.61
CA ASP A 164 -16.25 -17.75 7.68
C ASP A 164 -14.88 -17.32 7.12
N LEU A 165 -14.30 -18.10 6.19
CA LEU A 165 -13.05 -17.72 5.54
C LEU A 165 -13.18 -16.40 4.79
N VAL A 166 -14.28 -16.21 4.05
CA VAL A 166 -14.56 -14.95 3.33
C VAL A 166 -14.65 -13.77 4.31
N ALA A 167 -15.38 -13.92 5.42
CA ALA A 167 -15.49 -12.90 6.45
C ALA A 167 -14.12 -12.55 7.06
N GLN A 168 -13.35 -13.56 7.45
CA GLN A 168 -12.01 -13.36 8.00
C GLN A 168 -11.12 -12.63 6.99
N ALA A 169 -11.11 -13.05 5.72
CA ALA A 169 -10.30 -12.44 4.68
C ALA A 169 -10.68 -10.98 4.43
N LEU A 170 -11.97 -10.64 4.38
CA LEU A 170 -12.45 -9.25 4.24
C LEU A 170 -12.00 -8.38 5.42
N ALA A 171 -12.02 -8.92 6.63
CA ALA A 171 -11.50 -8.21 7.81
C ALA A 171 -9.99 -7.95 7.71
N LYS A 172 -9.21 -8.87 7.12
CA LYS A 172 -7.78 -8.65 6.88
C LYS A 172 -7.57 -7.60 5.80
N ASP A 173 -8.32 -7.67 4.72
CA ASP A 173 -8.21 -6.72 3.61
C ASP A 173 -8.46 -5.27 4.06
N ARG A 174 -9.49 -5.05 4.90
CA ARG A 174 -9.86 -3.73 5.40
C ARG A 174 -8.72 -2.96 6.06
N ILE A 175 -7.85 -3.65 6.81
CA ILE A 175 -6.84 -2.98 7.64
C ILE A 175 -5.40 -3.24 7.21
N ASN A 176 -5.17 -4.15 6.26
CA ASN A 176 -3.83 -4.55 5.83
C ASN A 176 -3.55 -4.27 4.34
N SER A 177 -4.55 -3.83 3.57
CA SER A 177 -4.37 -3.53 2.14
C SER A 177 -3.62 -2.21 1.91
N PHE A 178 -2.76 -2.22 0.92
CA PHE A 178 -2.03 -1.06 0.41
C PHE A 178 -2.63 -0.62 -0.93
N CYS A 179 -2.89 0.67 -1.06
CA CYS A 179 -3.36 1.24 -2.32
C CYS A 179 -2.21 1.45 -3.31
N LEU A 180 -2.35 0.91 -4.52
CA LEU A 180 -1.56 1.28 -5.69
C LEU A 180 -2.24 2.47 -6.36
N MET A 181 -1.50 3.55 -6.59
CA MET A 181 -2.07 4.87 -6.84
C MET A 181 -1.78 5.34 -8.26
N GLU A 182 -2.69 6.11 -8.87
CA GLU A 182 -2.45 6.71 -10.20
C GLU A 182 -1.19 7.59 -10.24
N PRO A 183 -0.52 7.78 -11.39
CA PRO A 183 0.61 8.70 -11.49
C PRO A 183 0.28 10.08 -10.94
N TYR A 184 1.27 10.73 -10.32
CA TYR A 184 1.12 12.10 -9.87
C TYR A 184 0.91 13.06 -11.06
N ASN A 185 -0.09 13.93 -10.94
CA ASN A 185 -0.36 15.01 -11.89
C ASN A 185 -0.46 16.35 -11.14
N PRO A 186 0.44 17.32 -11.36
CA PRO A 186 0.43 18.62 -10.67
C PRO A 186 -0.85 19.42 -10.91
N ASN A 187 -1.47 19.24 -12.07
CA ASN A 187 -2.66 19.97 -12.51
C ASN A 187 -3.93 19.10 -12.47
N GLY A 188 -3.80 17.86 -12.01
CA GLY A 188 -4.90 16.91 -11.93
C GLY A 188 -5.66 16.97 -10.61
N PRO A 189 -6.75 16.20 -10.50
CA PRO A 189 -7.39 15.95 -9.22
C PRO A 189 -6.45 15.21 -8.26
N GLN A 190 -6.91 15.02 -7.02
CA GLN A 190 -6.23 14.11 -6.10
C GLN A 190 -6.12 12.70 -6.73
N ARG A 191 -4.92 12.10 -6.63
CA ARG A 191 -4.65 10.74 -7.14
C ARG A 191 -5.71 9.76 -6.67
N SER A 192 -6.33 9.06 -7.61
CA SER A 192 -7.20 7.91 -7.39
C SER A 192 -6.39 6.64 -7.15
N ILE A 193 -7.08 5.66 -6.57
CA ILE A 193 -6.55 4.31 -6.36
C ILE A 193 -6.77 3.52 -7.64
N LYS A 194 -5.75 2.82 -8.13
CA LYS A 194 -5.79 1.89 -9.27
C LYS A 194 -6.12 0.46 -8.86
N ALA A 195 -5.57 0.05 -7.72
CA ALA A 195 -5.64 -1.30 -7.21
C ALA A 195 -5.31 -1.34 -5.72
N TYR A 196 -5.58 -2.47 -5.12
CA TYR A 196 -5.21 -2.80 -3.76
C TYR A 196 -4.36 -4.05 -3.75
N GLY A 197 -3.36 -4.10 -2.86
CA GLY A 197 -2.52 -5.27 -2.66
C GLY A 197 -2.22 -5.50 -1.18
N ILE A 198 -2.10 -6.76 -0.77
CA ILE A 198 -1.66 -7.14 0.59
C ILE A 198 -0.24 -7.69 0.51
N TYR A 199 0.63 -7.19 1.38
CA TYR A 199 2.06 -7.48 1.41
C TYR A 199 2.42 -7.96 2.84
N PRO A 200 2.50 -9.28 3.08
CA PRO A 200 2.49 -9.85 4.44
C PRO A 200 3.55 -9.29 5.38
N LYS A 201 4.77 -9.05 4.90
CA LYS A 201 5.82 -8.42 5.72
C LYS A 201 5.59 -6.93 5.85
N ALA A 202 5.24 -6.22 4.77
CA ALA A 202 5.03 -4.77 4.84
C ALA A 202 3.84 -4.38 5.74
N THR A 203 2.82 -5.23 5.87
CA THR A 203 1.71 -5.05 6.82
C THR A 203 2.17 -5.02 8.29
N MET A 204 3.36 -5.54 8.61
CA MET A 204 3.88 -5.54 9.99
C MET A 204 4.55 -4.21 10.40
N PHE A 205 4.72 -3.25 9.50
CA PHE A 205 5.19 -1.91 9.89
C PHE A 205 4.08 -1.15 10.62
N ASN A 206 4.34 -0.78 11.87
CA ASN A 206 3.42 0.07 12.63
C ASN A 206 3.43 1.51 12.13
N HIS A 207 2.42 2.27 12.58
CA HIS A 207 2.29 3.68 12.29
C HIS A 207 3.14 4.56 13.21
N ASP A 208 3.80 5.56 12.63
CA ASP A 208 4.20 6.79 13.33
C ASP A 208 3.89 8.03 12.46
N CYS A 209 3.50 9.15 13.08
CA CYS A 209 3.28 10.43 12.38
C CYS A 209 4.60 11.14 12.00
N VAL A 210 5.72 10.69 12.56
CA VAL A 210 7.10 11.08 12.26
C VAL A 210 7.90 9.80 11.94
N PRO A 211 7.57 9.12 10.82
CA PRO A 211 8.10 7.79 10.54
C PRO A 211 9.60 7.82 10.24
N ASN A 212 10.26 6.68 10.43
CA ASN A 212 11.66 6.47 10.04
C ASN A 212 11.81 5.72 8.70
N ALA A 213 10.71 5.26 8.11
CA ALA A 213 10.66 4.67 6.78
C ALA A 213 9.44 5.15 5.97
N CYS A 214 9.52 5.06 4.65
CA CYS A 214 8.36 5.29 3.78
C CYS A 214 8.33 4.29 2.61
N ARG A 215 7.10 4.07 2.12
CA ARG A 215 6.83 3.21 0.96
C ARG A 215 7.03 3.96 -0.34
N PHE A 216 7.62 3.31 -1.33
CA PHE A 216 7.76 3.76 -2.72
C PHE A 216 6.97 2.84 -3.64
N ASP A 217 6.28 3.43 -4.63
CA ASP A 217 5.61 2.74 -5.71
C ASP A 217 6.34 3.06 -7.02
N TYR A 218 7.01 2.06 -7.59
CA TYR A 218 7.81 2.20 -8.82
C TYR A 218 7.11 1.69 -10.08
N MET A 219 5.80 1.42 -10.01
CA MET A 219 5.06 0.68 -11.04
C MET A 219 5.11 1.31 -12.43
N ASP A 220 4.95 2.63 -12.51
CA ASP A 220 4.95 3.40 -13.76
C ASP A 220 6.34 3.95 -14.13
N THR A 221 7.41 3.56 -13.44
CA THR A 221 8.77 4.04 -13.74
C THR A 221 9.40 3.28 -14.92
N THR A 222 10.24 3.98 -15.68
CA THR A 222 10.90 3.50 -16.90
C THR A 222 12.13 2.62 -16.63
N TYR A 223 12.51 2.43 -15.36
CA TYR A 223 13.65 1.62 -14.98
C TYR A 223 13.30 0.13 -15.07
N THR A 224 13.61 -0.43 -16.23
CA THR A 224 14.05 -1.81 -16.47
C THR A 224 13.99 -2.79 -15.28
N ASN A 225 12.81 -3.23 -14.85
CA ASN A 225 12.68 -4.55 -14.24
C ASN A 225 11.27 -5.12 -14.21
N THR A 226 11.24 -6.42 -14.02
CA THR A 226 10.24 -7.34 -14.53
C THR A 226 9.05 -7.61 -13.60
N ASN A 227 9.01 -6.96 -12.43
CA ASN A 227 7.94 -7.02 -11.43
C ASN A 227 7.62 -5.59 -10.94
N THR A 228 6.54 -5.01 -11.45
CA THR A 228 6.23 -3.58 -11.30
C THR A 228 5.25 -3.31 -10.15
N ASN A 229 4.83 -4.32 -9.41
CA ASN A 229 3.83 -4.24 -8.35
C ASN A 229 4.41 -4.62 -6.97
N ASP A 230 5.73 -4.74 -6.86
CA ASP A 230 6.41 -4.94 -5.58
C ASP A 230 6.31 -3.67 -4.73
N ILE A 231 6.02 -3.83 -3.44
CA ILE A 231 6.16 -2.73 -2.48
C ILE A 231 7.62 -2.57 -2.11
N VAL A 232 8.11 -1.33 -2.09
CA VAL A 232 9.47 -1.01 -1.66
C VAL A 232 9.42 -0.10 -0.44
N ILE A 233 10.11 -0.49 0.64
CA ILE A 233 10.25 0.33 1.85
C ILE A 233 11.68 0.84 1.96
N ARG A 234 11.82 2.16 2.12
CA ARG A 234 13.11 2.85 2.26
C ARG A 234 13.18 3.62 3.56
N LEU A 235 14.36 3.66 4.16
CA LEU A 235 14.62 4.46 5.35
C LEU A 235 14.68 5.96 5.02
N ILE A 236 14.12 6.77 5.91
CA ILE A 236 14.15 8.24 5.87
C ILE A 236 15.37 8.78 6.62
N LYS A 237 15.73 8.09 7.72
CA LYS A 237 16.87 8.39 8.60
C LYS A 237 17.59 7.11 8.98
N ASP A 238 18.79 7.24 9.55
CA ASP A 238 19.50 6.12 10.17
C ASP A 238 18.64 5.51 11.29
N VAL A 239 18.76 4.19 11.47
CA VAL A 239 18.02 3.40 12.45
C VAL A 239 19.00 2.46 13.14
N ASP A 240 19.02 2.49 14.47
CA ASP A 240 19.89 1.62 15.27
C ASP A 240 19.32 0.21 15.40
N GLU A 241 20.20 -0.77 15.67
CA GLU A 241 19.76 -2.15 15.95
C GLU A 241 18.75 -2.17 17.12
N GLY A 242 17.63 -2.88 16.92
CA GLY A 242 16.56 -2.99 17.90
C GLY A 242 15.55 -1.84 17.88
N GLU A 243 15.79 -0.75 17.14
CA GLU A 243 14.79 0.32 16.97
C GLU A 243 13.61 -0.16 16.11
N GLU A 244 12.39 0.19 16.53
CA GLU A 244 11.17 -0.08 15.76
C GLU A 244 11.16 0.76 14.47
N ILE A 245 10.87 0.09 13.35
CA ILE A 245 10.69 0.76 12.07
C ILE A 245 9.20 1.00 11.85
N CYS A 246 8.85 2.25 11.64
CA CYS A 246 7.48 2.69 11.43
C CYS A 246 7.34 3.40 10.08
N ILE A 247 6.20 3.19 9.44
CA ILE A 247 5.76 3.95 8.26
C ILE A 247 4.60 4.88 8.64
N SER A 248 4.29 5.86 7.81
CA SER A 248 3.04 6.61 7.96
C SER A 248 1.93 5.97 7.11
N TYR A 249 0.76 5.73 7.70
CA TYR A 249 -0.40 5.14 7.00
C TYR A 249 -1.10 6.14 6.09
N PHE A 250 -0.77 7.42 6.23
CA PHE A 250 -1.26 8.53 5.40
C PHE A 250 -0.12 9.51 5.08
N ARG A 251 -0.41 10.57 4.33
CA ARG A 251 0.55 11.66 4.09
C ARG A 251 0.92 12.35 5.41
N ILE A 252 2.22 12.44 5.69
CA ILE A 252 2.74 12.98 6.96
C ILE A 252 2.36 14.45 7.20
N GLY A 253 2.04 15.22 6.17
CA GLY A 253 1.66 16.64 6.31
C GLY A 253 0.25 16.93 6.84
N ARG A 254 -0.54 15.91 7.24
CA ARG A 254 -1.92 16.10 7.75
C ARG A 254 -1.94 16.70 9.16
N ASP A 255 -2.98 17.49 9.47
CA ASP A 255 -3.24 18.08 10.79
C ASP A 255 -3.66 17.04 11.85
N TYR A 256 -3.55 17.41 13.13
CA TYR A 256 -3.79 16.51 14.25
C TYR A 256 -5.17 15.87 14.24
N ALA A 257 -6.21 16.68 14.05
CA ALA A 257 -7.60 16.22 14.09
C ALA A 257 -7.87 15.20 12.97
N THR A 258 -7.41 15.50 11.75
CA THR A 258 -7.51 14.59 10.60
C THR A 258 -6.76 13.29 10.84
N ARG A 259 -5.52 13.34 11.36
CA ARG A 259 -4.75 12.12 11.66
C ARG A 259 -5.45 11.24 12.69
N LYS A 260 -5.91 11.83 13.81
CA LYS A 260 -6.63 11.11 14.86
C LYS A 260 -7.91 10.46 14.33
N LYS A 261 -8.67 11.18 13.51
CA LYS A 261 -9.90 10.67 12.88
C LYS A 261 -9.62 9.45 12.01
N ILE A 262 -8.66 9.54 11.08
CA ILE A 262 -8.28 8.43 10.18
C ILE A 262 -7.84 7.19 10.99
N LEU A 263 -6.98 7.36 11.99
CA LEU A 263 -6.47 6.21 12.77
C LEU A 263 -7.55 5.53 13.60
N MET A 264 -8.54 6.29 14.09
CA MET A 264 -9.65 5.70 14.82
C MET A 264 -10.65 5.03 13.89
N GLU A 265 -11.06 5.71 12.81
CA GLU A 265 -12.10 5.21 11.89
C GLU A 265 -11.60 4.02 11.04
N ASP A 266 -10.38 4.09 10.51
CA ASP A 266 -9.87 3.07 9.58
C ASP A 266 -9.08 1.96 10.28
N TYR A 267 -8.43 2.27 11.41
CA TYR A 267 -7.51 1.34 12.09
C TYR A 267 -7.85 1.05 13.56
N GLY A 268 -8.83 1.74 14.15
CA GLY A 268 -9.30 1.48 15.51
C GLY A 268 -8.31 1.79 16.63
N PHE A 269 -7.34 2.71 16.45
CA PHE A 269 -6.38 3.06 17.51
C PHE A 269 -6.07 4.56 17.62
N VAL A 270 -5.55 4.96 18.79
CA VAL A 270 -5.02 6.32 19.05
C VAL A 270 -3.50 6.29 18.96
N CYS A 271 -2.91 7.13 18.09
CA CYS A 271 -1.45 7.23 18.00
C CYS A 271 -0.87 7.95 19.23
N GLY A 272 0.08 7.29 19.89
CA GLY A 272 0.85 7.82 21.01
C GLY A 272 2.25 8.31 20.65
N CYS A 273 2.52 8.67 19.39
CA CYS A 273 3.84 9.19 18.99
C CYS A 273 4.11 10.58 19.59
N GLU A 274 5.37 11.01 19.63
CA GLU A 274 5.77 12.30 20.19
C GLU A 274 5.09 13.48 19.53
N ARG A 275 4.89 13.44 18.21
CA ARG A 275 4.14 14.49 17.50
C ARG A 275 2.70 14.60 17.98
N CYS A 276 2.00 13.48 18.13
CA CYS A 276 0.62 13.48 18.64
C CYS A 276 0.54 13.97 20.10
N LYS A 277 1.53 13.62 20.94
CA LYS A 277 1.58 14.13 22.33
C LYS A 277 1.75 15.64 22.38
N VAL A 278 2.66 16.19 21.57
CA VAL A 278 2.91 17.63 21.50
C VAL A 278 1.70 18.37 20.93
N GLU A 279 1.21 17.97 19.75
CA GLU A 279 0.09 18.66 19.09
C GLU A 279 -1.23 18.55 19.87
N ALA A 280 -1.41 17.52 20.73
CA ALA A 280 -2.59 17.41 21.60
C ALA A 280 -2.66 18.52 22.68
N SER A 281 -1.53 19.15 22.99
CA SER A 281 -1.43 20.22 23.99
C SER A 281 -1.55 21.63 23.39
N TRP A 282 -1.56 21.75 22.05
CA TRP A 282 -1.71 23.03 21.37
C TRP A 282 -3.14 23.55 21.51
N SER A 283 -3.28 24.84 21.81
CA SER A 283 -4.58 25.49 21.86
C SER A 283 -5.10 25.71 20.44
N ASN A 284 -6.42 25.65 20.22
CA ASN A 284 -7.02 25.86 18.88
C ASN A 284 -6.75 27.26 18.29
N ASN A 285 -6.17 28.18 19.08
CA ASN A 285 -5.86 29.57 18.70
C ASN A 285 -4.35 29.86 18.65
N ASP A 286 -3.49 28.85 18.82
CA ASP A 286 -2.05 29.05 18.66
C ASP A 286 -1.78 29.14 17.14
N GLU A 287 -1.77 30.37 16.61
CA GLU A 287 -1.13 30.63 15.33
C GLU A 287 0.29 30.06 15.41
N ILE A 288 0.70 29.31 14.39
CA ILE A 288 2.05 28.74 14.32
C ILE A 288 3.00 29.92 14.14
N ASP A 289 3.39 30.54 15.25
CA ASP A 289 4.38 31.62 15.29
C ASP A 289 5.75 31.07 14.86
N ASP A 290 6.60 31.96 14.34
CA ASP A 290 7.97 31.65 13.88
C ASP A 290 8.87 31.01 14.98
N ASP A 291 8.41 30.95 16.24
CA ASP A 291 9.10 30.33 17.38
C ASP A 291 8.97 28.78 17.41
N HIS A 292 8.16 28.18 16.52
CA HIS A 292 8.00 26.72 16.42
C HIS A 292 9.07 26.01 15.57
N ASP A 293 10.00 26.74 14.94
CA ASP A 293 11.09 26.16 14.14
C ASP A 293 12.06 25.29 14.99
N HIS A 294 11.97 25.35 16.32
CA HIS A 294 12.71 24.49 17.25
C HIS A 294 12.02 23.14 17.55
N VAL A 295 10.76 22.96 17.16
CA VAL A 295 10.01 21.74 17.46
C VAL A 295 10.46 20.60 16.54
N PRO A 296 10.90 19.43 17.06
CA PRO A 296 11.52 18.37 16.25
C PRO A 296 10.67 17.88 15.08
N HIS A 297 9.35 17.72 15.27
CA HIS A 297 8.48 17.26 14.20
C HIS A 297 8.20 18.34 13.14
N VAL A 298 8.28 19.63 13.48
CA VAL A 298 8.16 20.73 12.50
C VAL A 298 9.37 20.70 11.56
N ARG A 299 10.59 20.56 12.10
CA ARG A 299 11.82 20.37 11.31
C ARG A 299 11.74 19.13 10.42
N PHE A 300 11.25 18.01 10.97
CA PHE A 300 11.05 16.79 10.20
C PHE A 300 10.11 17.02 9.00
N LEU A 301 8.97 17.68 9.21
CA LEU A 301 8.01 17.94 8.13
C LEU A 301 8.59 18.90 7.08
N LYS A 302 9.29 19.97 7.49
CA LYS A 302 9.97 20.92 6.59
C LYS A 302 11.00 20.23 5.70
N LYS A 303 11.76 19.28 6.26
CA LYS A 303 12.76 18.49 5.54
C LYS A 303 12.13 17.46 4.61
N TYR A 304 11.21 16.64 5.13
CA TYR A 304 10.77 15.40 4.48
C TYR A 304 9.39 15.46 3.81
N VAL A 305 8.66 16.58 3.85
CA VAL A 305 7.46 16.78 3.02
C VAL A 305 7.83 17.38 1.67
N CYS A 306 7.35 16.77 0.60
CA CYS A 306 7.52 17.28 -0.75
C CYS A 306 6.78 18.61 -0.95
N ASN A 307 7.52 19.65 -1.35
CA ASN A 307 7.03 21.00 -1.59
C ASN A 307 6.41 21.20 -2.99
N ILE A 308 6.42 20.16 -3.84
CA ILE A 308 5.80 20.22 -5.16
C ILE A 308 4.28 20.34 -5.00
N LYS A 309 3.69 21.29 -5.73
CA LYS A 309 2.24 21.58 -5.74
C LYS A 309 1.40 20.29 -5.81
N ASN A 310 0.37 20.15 -4.98
CA ASN A 310 -0.52 18.97 -4.98
C ASN A 310 0.16 17.62 -4.71
N CYS A 311 1.44 17.58 -4.30
CA CYS A 311 2.14 16.34 -4.00
C CYS A 311 1.95 15.94 -2.53
N GLY A 312 2.62 16.63 -1.61
CA GLY A 312 2.62 16.31 -0.17
C GLY A 312 3.13 14.90 0.15
N GLY A 313 3.91 14.31 -0.75
CA GLY A 313 4.58 13.02 -0.56
C GLY A 313 5.70 13.10 0.48
N THR A 314 6.19 11.94 0.90
CA THR A 314 7.33 11.83 1.81
C THR A 314 8.61 11.68 1.01
N LEU A 315 9.61 12.47 1.36
CA LEU A 315 10.95 12.45 0.81
C LEU A 315 11.83 11.47 1.60
N ALA A 316 12.69 10.72 0.93
CA ALA A 316 13.74 9.92 1.56
C ALA A 316 15.06 10.04 0.78
N PRO A 317 16.23 9.95 1.45
CA PRO A 317 17.53 9.98 0.76
C PRO A 317 17.63 8.90 -0.30
N LEU A 318 18.35 9.17 -1.40
CA LEU A 318 18.57 8.18 -2.47
C LEU A 318 19.14 6.85 -1.93
N PRO A 319 18.84 5.70 -2.56
CA PRO A 319 19.44 4.45 -2.15
C PRO A 319 20.97 4.52 -2.24
N PRO A 320 21.71 3.92 -1.30
CA PRO A 320 23.17 3.86 -1.37
C PRO A 320 23.59 3.25 -2.71
N LYS A 321 24.48 3.92 -3.45
CA LYS A 321 25.14 3.32 -4.62
C LYS A 321 26.40 2.61 -4.14
N HIS A 322 26.65 1.39 -4.65
CA HIS A 322 27.78 0.55 -4.23
C HIS A 322 29.17 1.20 -4.41
N ASP A 323 29.33 2.19 -5.28
CA ASP A 323 30.64 2.79 -5.66
C ASP A 323 30.66 4.32 -5.76
N ALA A 324 29.66 5.04 -5.22
CA ALA A 324 29.63 6.51 -5.25
C ALA A 324 29.68 7.09 -3.83
N PRO A 325 30.32 8.26 -3.62
CA PRO A 325 30.24 8.95 -2.34
C PRO A 325 28.76 9.12 -1.97
N PHE A 326 28.42 8.75 -0.73
CA PHE A 326 27.06 8.72 -0.23
C PHE A 326 26.49 10.14 -0.24
N ASN A 327 25.73 10.50 -1.28
CA ASN A 327 25.13 11.82 -1.40
C ASN A 327 23.77 11.82 -0.70
N ASN A 328 23.82 11.95 0.63
CA ASN A 328 22.63 12.02 1.49
C ASN A 328 21.80 13.30 1.28
N ASN A 329 22.38 14.30 0.63
CA ASN A 329 21.76 15.60 0.45
C ASN A 329 20.70 15.58 -0.65
N VAL A 330 20.51 14.47 -1.38
CA VAL A 330 19.45 14.35 -2.39
C VAL A 330 18.35 13.43 -1.88
N LEU A 331 17.16 13.99 -1.74
CA LEU A 331 15.96 13.29 -1.32
C LEU A 331 15.04 13.05 -2.53
N GLU A 332 14.47 11.86 -2.65
CA GLU A 332 13.47 11.50 -3.67
C GLU A 332 12.08 11.42 -3.03
N CYS A 333 11.09 12.01 -3.69
CA CYS A 333 9.71 11.94 -3.26
C CYS A 333 9.09 10.60 -3.64
N ASN A 334 8.57 9.87 -2.65
CA ASN A 334 7.89 8.59 -2.85
C ASN A 334 6.59 8.67 -3.65
N PHE A 335 6.13 9.88 -3.95
CA PHE A 335 4.83 10.14 -4.51
C PHE A 335 4.90 10.70 -5.93
N CYS A 336 5.76 11.68 -6.19
CA CYS A 336 5.95 12.27 -7.52
C CYS A 336 7.29 11.95 -8.17
N GLY A 337 8.24 11.31 -7.47
CA GLY A 337 9.57 11.01 -7.97
C GLY A 337 10.49 12.23 -8.13
N ASN A 338 10.04 13.44 -7.79
CA ASN A 338 10.91 14.63 -7.83
C ASN A 338 11.99 14.56 -6.76
N PHE A 339 13.14 15.16 -7.08
CA PHE A 339 14.26 15.30 -6.16
C PHE A 339 14.23 16.65 -5.45
N LYS A 340 14.63 16.66 -4.18
CA LYS A 340 14.91 17.85 -3.37
C LYS A 340 16.37 17.76 -2.92
N ILE A 341 17.13 18.84 -3.08
CA ILE A 341 18.45 18.98 -2.46
C ILE A 341 18.25 19.53 -1.06
N ASP A 342 18.89 18.92 -0.08
CA ASP A 342 18.89 19.31 1.31
C ASP A 342 20.16 20.10 1.59
N ASP A 343 20.01 21.42 1.69
CA ASP A 343 21.13 22.35 1.86
C ASP A 343 21.59 22.47 3.33
N ASP A 344 20.88 21.83 4.27
CA ASP A 344 21.19 21.87 5.71
C ASP A 344 22.49 21.11 6.08
N ASP A 345 23.06 20.32 5.16
CA ASP A 345 24.34 19.61 5.32
C ASP A 345 25.53 20.37 4.64
N VAL A 346 25.37 21.64 4.25
CA VAL A 346 26.40 22.48 3.58
C VAL A 346 27.08 23.49 4.52
N ILE A 347 27.17 23.21 5.83
CA ILE A 347 27.88 24.07 6.80
C ILE A 347 29.06 23.35 7.42
#